data_AF-A0A3P6P7K4-F1
#
_entry.id   AF-A0A3P6P7K4-F1
#
_cell.length_a   1.000
_cell.length_b   1.000
_cell.length_c   1.000
_cell.angle_alpha   90.00
_cell.angle_beta   90.00
_cell.angle_gamma   90.00
#
_symmetry.space_group_name_H-M   'P 1'
#
loop_
_entity.id
_entity.type
_entity.pdbx_description
1 polymer ?
#
loop_
_entity_poly.entity_id
_entity_poly.type
_entity_poly.pdbx_seq_one_letter_code
_entity_poly.pdbx_strand_id
1 'polypeptide(L)'
;MQFRGTKWTYTQRFVALIRAAEGGDMLRPELFDRALEVHKYLSESFSVVVDGRAYHHSDLCKQYCDVNKALYVLKVNIIAFFSLSSYYRRKRD
;
A
#
# COMPACT_ATOMS: atom_id res chain seq x y z
N MET A 1 16.27 -32.78 -3.65
CA MET A 1 17.08 -31.56 -3.43
C MET A 1 16.94 -31.15 -1.97
N GLN A 2 18.05 -31.12 -1.22
CA GLN A 2 18.06 -30.70 0.18
C GLN A 2 18.70 -29.32 0.23
N PHE A 3 17.92 -28.28 0.53
CA PHE A 3 18.41 -26.90 0.60
C PHE A 3 19.29 -26.74 1.85
N ARG A 4 20.61 -26.87 1.68
CA ARG A 4 21.61 -26.55 2.70
C ARG A 4 22.14 -25.15 2.45
N GLY A 5 21.84 -24.22 3.36
CA GLY A 5 22.43 -22.87 3.37
C GLY A 5 21.42 -21.73 3.45
N THR A 6 20.51 -21.70 4.44
CA THR A 6 19.70 -20.51 4.70
C THR A 6 20.44 -19.59 5.68
N LYS A 7 21.28 -18.70 5.15
CA LYS A 7 21.60 -17.45 5.87
C LYS A 7 20.29 -16.67 6.02
N TRP A 8 19.85 -16.46 7.26
CA TRP A 8 18.56 -15.89 7.66
C TRP A 8 18.34 -14.39 7.32
N THR A 9 18.90 -13.85 6.24
CA THR A 9 18.89 -12.40 5.98
C THR A 9 18.54 -11.96 4.56
N TYR A 10 17.93 -12.82 3.73
CA TYR A 10 17.31 -12.35 2.49
C TYR A 10 15.86 -11.96 2.73
N THR A 11 15.63 -10.71 3.13
CA THR A 11 14.28 -10.10 3.05
C THR A 11 13.96 -9.89 1.58
N GLN A 12 13.24 -10.82 0.95
CA GLN A 12 12.64 -10.58 -0.36
C GLN A 12 11.48 -9.60 -0.18
N ARG A 13 11.62 -8.40 -0.75
CA ARG A 13 10.59 -7.35 -0.71
C ARG A 13 9.78 -7.43 -1.99
N PHE A 14 8.47 -7.61 -1.85
CA PHE A 14 7.54 -7.44 -2.95
C PHE A 14 7.16 -5.96 -3.05
N VAL A 15 7.44 -5.34 -4.20
CA VAL A 15 7.11 -3.95 -4.47
C VAL A 15 6.15 -3.90 -5.64
N ALA A 16 4.94 -3.39 -5.41
CA ALA A 16 3.96 -3.12 -6.45
C ALA A 16 3.95 -1.63 -6.78
N LEU A 17 4.17 -1.30 -8.05
CA LEU A 17 3.99 0.06 -8.57
C LEU A 17 2.60 0.15 -9.18
N ILE A 18 1.79 1.07 -8.65
CA ILE A 18 0.41 1.30 -9.12
C ILE A 18 0.30 2.68 -9.76
N ARG A 19 -0.45 2.76 -10.86
CA ARG A 19 -0.68 3.98 -11.64
C ARG A 19 -2.16 4.10 -11.94
N ALA A 20 -2.65 5.32 -12.06
CA ALA A 20 -4.03 5.56 -12.50
C ALA A 20 -4.24 5.06 -13.94
N ALA A 21 -5.47 4.72 -14.30
CA ALA A 21 -5.79 4.14 -15.61
C ALA A 21 -5.43 5.08 -16.77
N GLU A 22 -5.55 6.38 -16.55
CA GLU A 22 -5.15 7.44 -17.48
C GLU A 22 -3.64 7.75 -17.45
N GLY A 23 -2.86 7.01 -16.67
CA GLY A 23 -1.42 7.21 -16.55
C GLY A 23 -1.00 8.33 -15.57
N GLY A 24 -1.88 8.81 -14.69
CA GLY A 24 -1.49 9.76 -13.66
C GLY A 24 -1.10 9.11 -12.33
N ASP A 25 -0.77 9.95 -11.35
CA ASP A 25 -0.47 9.53 -9.97
C ASP A 25 -1.74 9.08 -9.22
N MET A 26 -1.63 8.03 -8.42
CA MET A 26 -2.69 7.51 -7.55
C MET A 26 -2.83 8.33 -6.25
N LEU A 27 -1.87 9.22 -5.92
CA LEU A 27 -1.90 10.06 -4.73
C LEU A 27 -2.79 11.31 -4.87
N ARG A 28 -3.47 11.48 -6.00
CA ARG A 28 -4.49 12.53 -6.18
C ARG A 28 -5.70 12.27 -5.28
N PRO A 29 -6.35 13.30 -4.71
CA PRO A 29 -7.44 13.12 -3.73
C PRO A 29 -8.54 12.17 -4.19
N GLU A 30 -8.93 12.26 -5.46
CA GLU A 30 -10.03 11.48 -6.04
C GLU A 30 -9.67 9.98 -6.21
N LEU A 31 -8.37 9.67 -6.27
CA LEU A 31 -7.83 8.33 -6.46
C LEU A 31 -7.17 7.76 -5.20
N PHE A 32 -6.96 8.59 -4.18
CA PHE A 32 -6.22 8.23 -2.97
C PHE A 32 -6.90 7.10 -2.21
N ASP A 33 -8.24 7.18 -2.08
CA ASP A 33 -9.02 6.11 -1.45
C ASP A 33 -8.89 4.80 -2.22
N ARG A 34 -8.82 4.86 -3.56
CA ARG A 34 -8.59 3.68 -4.38
C ARG A 34 -7.19 3.11 -4.19
N ALA A 35 -6.17 3.97 -4.02
CA ALA A 35 -4.81 3.54 -3.71
C ALA A 35 -4.76 2.81 -2.36
N LEU A 36 -5.50 3.28 -1.36
CA LEU A 36 -5.61 2.64 -0.05
C LEU A 36 -6.35 1.30 -0.11
N GLU A 37 -7.43 1.21 -0.88
CA GLU A 37 -8.14 -0.06 -1.09
C GLU A 37 -7.23 -1.11 -1.72
N VAL A 38 -6.46 -0.74 -2.75
CA VAL A 38 -5.50 -1.64 -3.39
C VAL A 38 -4.42 -2.07 -2.40
N HIS A 39 -3.87 -1.12 -1.62
CA HIS A 39 -2.90 -1.43 -0.59
C HIS A 39 -3.45 -2.43 0.43
N LYS A 40 -4.67 -2.19 0.94
CA LYS A 40 -5.36 -3.06 1.89
C LYS A 40 -5.60 -4.46 1.32
N TYR A 41 -6.07 -4.55 0.07
CA TYR A 41 -6.27 -5.83 -0.60
C TYR A 41 -4.95 -6.62 -0.70
N LEU A 42 -3.87 -5.97 -1.12
CA LEU A 42 -2.56 -6.61 -1.22
C LEU A 42 -2.01 -7.09 0.13
N SER A 43 -2.28 -6.34 1.21
CA SER A 43 -1.79 -6.69 2.55
C SER A 43 -2.64 -7.73 3.28
N GLU A 44 -3.97 -7.74 3.05
CA GLU A 44 -4.92 -8.52 3.87
C GLU A 44 -5.60 -9.66 3.12
N SER A 45 -5.84 -9.53 1.81
CA SER A 45 -6.72 -10.43 1.07
C SER A 45 -6.03 -11.15 -0.08
N PHE A 46 -4.97 -10.58 -0.64
CA PHE A 46 -4.22 -11.18 -1.72
C PHE A 46 -3.53 -12.47 -1.24
N SER A 47 -3.64 -13.52 -2.05
CA SER A 47 -2.96 -14.78 -1.82
C SER A 47 -2.37 -15.33 -3.11
N VAL A 48 -1.31 -16.11 -2.96
CA VAL A 48 -0.67 -16.83 -4.06
C VAL A 48 -0.75 -18.32 -3.76
N VAL A 49 -1.13 -19.11 -4.76
CA VAL A 49 -1.19 -20.58 -4.64
C VAL A 49 0.13 -21.17 -5.13
N VAL A 50 0.82 -21.90 -4.24
CA VAL A 50 2.05 -22.64 -4.55
C VAL A 50 1.86 -24.07 -4.06
N ASP A 51 2.05 -25.05 -4.94
CA ASP A 51 1.90 -26.49 -4.64
C ASP A 51 0.54 -26.83 -3.96
N GLY A 52 -0.53 -26.17 -4.40
CA GLY A 52 -1.88 -26.37 -3.89
C GLY A 52 -2.18 -25.72 -2.54
N ARG A 53 -1.23 -24.96 -1.96
CA ARG A 53 -1.43 -24.19 -0.73
C ARG A 53 -1.51 -22.70 -1.04
N ALA A 54 -2.51 -22.02 -0.48
CA ALA A 54 -2.61 -20.58 -0.54
C ALA A 54 -1.73 -19.93 0.54
N TYR A 55 -0.98 -18.91 0.16
CA TYR A 55 -0.13 -18.11 1.04
C TYR A 55 -0.60 -16.66 1.01
N HIS A 56 -0.90 -16.11 2.17
CA HIS A 56 -1.19 -14.69 2.37
C HIS A 56 0.07 -13.94 2.81
N HIS A 57 0.04 -12.62 2.67
CA HIS A 57 1.12 -11.74 3.14
C HIS A 57 1.39 -11.91 4.65
N SER A 58 0.34 -12.09 5.45
CA SER A 58 0.43 -12.35 6.90
C SER A 58 1.17 -13.64 7.26
N ASP A 59 1.09 -14.66 6.40
CA ASP A 59 1.73 -15.96 6.64
C ASP A 59 3.26 -15.87 6.51
N LEU A 60 3.73 -14.88 5.75
CA LEU A 60 5.13 -14.68 5.44
C LEU A 60 5.83 -13.70 6.39
N CYS A 61 5.09 -12.73 6.94
CA CYS A 61 5.69 -11.59 7.66
C CYS A 61 5.91 -11.79 9.17
N LYS A 62 5.73 -13.01 9.72
CA LYS A 62 5.83 -13.30 11.17
C LYS A 62 5.03 -12.27 12.01
N GLN A 63 5.59 -11.75 13.11
CA GLN A 63 4.89 -10.85 14.04
C GLN A 63 4.74 -9.41 13.53
N TYR A 64 5.46 -9.03 12.47
CA TYR A 64 5.50 -7.64 11.99
C TYR A 64 5.56 -7.58 10.45
N CYS A 65 4.41 -7.29 9.84
CA CYS A 65 4.32 -6.92 8.44
C CYS A 65 4.77 -5.47 8.25
N ASP A 66 5.93 -5.27 7.63
CA ASP A 66 6.37 -3.94 7.19
C ASP A 66 5.43 -3.43 6.09
N VAL A 67 4.58 -2.47 6.43
CA VAL A 67 3.72 -1.75 5.48
C VAL A 67 4.12 -0.29 5.40
N ASN A 68 3.95 0.31 4.22
CA ASN A 68 4.31 1.71 4.02
C ASN A 68 3.32 2.64 4.76
N LYS A 69 3.67 3.00 6.00
CA LYS A 69 2.87 3.90 6.85
C LYS A 69 2.69 5.29 6.23
N ALA A 70 3.58 5.73 5.34
CA ALA A 70 3.47 7.05 4.72
C ALA A 70 2.16 7.20 3.93
N LEU A 71 1.66 6.12 3.31
CA LEU A 71 0.39 6.15 2.59
C LEU A 71 -0.79 6.48 3.51
N TYR A 72 -0.80 5.96 4.74
CA TYR A 72 -1.84 6.26 5.73
C TYR A 72 -1.72 7.67 6.31
N VAL A 73 -0.48 8.14 6.55
CA VAL A 73 -0.21 9.50 7.06
C VAL A 73 -0.55 10.57 6.02
N LEU A 74 -0.28 10.30 4.74
CA LEU A 74 -0.58 11.22 3.64
C LEU A 74 -2.08 11.46 3.49
N LYS A 75 -2.96 10.46 3.76
CA LYS A 75 -4.42 10.67 3.73
C LYS A 75 -4.84 11.83 4.64
N VAL A 76 -4.36 11.81 5.89
CA VAL A 76 -4.74 12.81 6.91
C VAL A 76 -4.29 14.20 6.49
N ASN A 77 -3.06 14.31 5.99
CA ASN A 77 -2.48 15.59 5.60
C ASN A 77 -3.04 16.14 4.28
N ILE A 78 -3.33 15.28 3.31
CA ILE A 78 -3.97 15.64 2.04
C ILE A 78 -5.37 16.20 2.31
N ILE A 79 -6.20 15.48 3.09
CA ILE A 79 -7.54 15.96 3.44
C ILE A 79 -7.47 17.31 4.16
N ALA A 80 -6.55 17.47 5.11
CA ALA A 80 -6.37 18.74 5.82
C ALA A 80 -5.96 19.87 4.88
N PHE A 81 -5.02 19.63 3.96
CA PHE A 81 -4.55 20.61 2.99
C PHE A 81 -5.65 21.05 2.02
N PHE A 82 -6.42 20.11 1.46
CA PHE A 82 -7.53 20.43 0.56
C PHE A 82 -8.69 21.13 1.27
N SER A 83 -9.00 20.74 2.52
CA SER A 83 -10.01 21.41 3.35
C SER A 83 -9.61 22.85 3.66
N LEU A 84 -8.36 23.09 4.05
CA LEU A 84 -7.83 24.43 4.30
C LEU A 84 -7.80 25.27 3.03
N SER A 85 -7.33 24.72 1.91
CA SER A 85 -7.31 25.43 0.62
C SER A 85 -8.71 25.84 0.17
N SER A 86 -9.70 24.94 0.31
CA SER A 86 -11.11 25.23 0.02
C SER A 86 -11.69 26.31 0.94
N TYR A 87 -11.36 26.24 2.24
CA TYR A 87 -11.75 27.26 3.22
C TYR A 87 -11.19 28.64 2.88
N TYR A 88 -9.89 28.72 2.55
CA TYR A 88 -9.25 29.99 2.16
C TYR A 88 -9.75 30.52 0.82
N ARG A 89 -10.10 29.66 -0.14
CA ARG A 89 -10.69 30.07 -1.41
C ARG A 89 -12.06 30.71 -1.20
N ARG A 90 -12.90 30.07 -0.37
CA ARG A 90 -14.27 30.56 -0.04
C ARG A 90 -14.29 31.84 0.80
N LYS A 91 -13.17 32.21 1.45
CA LYS A 91 -13.03 33.46 2.22
C LYS A 91 -12.51 34.63 1.38
N ARG A 92 -12.09 34.37 0.13
CA ARG A 92 -11.50 35.35 -0.78
C ARG A 92 -12.49 35.84 -1.84
N ASP A 93 -13.63 35.15 -1.96
CA ASP A 93 -14.84 35.56 -2.67
C ASP A 93 -15.83 36.22 -1.68
#